data_AF-A0AAW7IFW4-F1
#
_entry.id   AF-A0AAW7IFW4-F1
#
_cell.length_a   1.000
_cell.length_b   1.000
_cell.length_c   1.000
_cell.angle_alpha   90.00
_cell.angle_beta   90.00
_cell.angle_gamma   90.00
#
_symmetry.space_group_name_H-M   'P 1'
#
loop_
_entity.id
_entity.type
_entity.pdbx_description
1 polymer ?
#
loop_
_entity_poly.entity_id
_entity_poly.type
_entity_poly.pdbx_seq_one_letter_code
_entity_poly.pdbx_strand_id
1 'polypeptide(L)'
;MFNKSTNKKPNGDNPLICKINDVTYQKYHLYKKSYEREVLVIKDYGEDSGVTNKSIALFEAVKDQFDRFKIAKIVKEINKDNILVDSDLILIDKKGNELHLSGCSCGYAGTGSQGTVKILNKAGFEIDRRFVFCSKGFTLFHPNEEKELYGERL
;
A
#
# COMPACT_ATOMS: atom_id res chain seq x y z
N MET A 1 5.80 47.41 14.34
CA MET A 1 6.44 46.27 13.63
C MET A 1 5.63 45.02 13.93
N PHE A 2 4.82 44.54 12.99
CA PHE A 2 4.06 43.31 13.17
C PHE A 2 4.85 42.15 12.56
N ASN A 3 5.36 41.25 13.41
CA ASN A 3 5.93 39.99 12.97
C ASN A 3 4.82 39.14 12.34
N LYS A 4 4.82 39.07 11.00
CA LYS A 4 4.06 38.06 10.26
C LYS A 4 4.66 36.69 10.59
N SER A 5 4.01 35.99 11.51
CA SER A 5 4.18 34.54 11.66
C SER A 5 3.91 33.90 10.30
N THR A 6 4.95 33.31 9.70
CA THR A 6 4.81 32.54 8.48
C THR A 6 4.23 31.19 8.87
N ASN A 7 2.91 31.02 8.67
CA ASN A 7 2.29 29.71 8.55
C ASN A 7 2.91 29.02 7.33
N LYS A 8 4.05 28.36 7.51
CA LYS A 8 4.55 27.37 6.54
C LYS A 8 3.55 26.22 6.56
N LYS A 9 2.70 26.15 5.53
CA LYS A 9 2.04 24.89 5.18
C LYS A 9 3.15 23.83 5.08
N PRO A 10 3.04 22.67 5.73
CA PRO A 10 4.00 21.60 5.52
C PRO A 10 3.98 21.27 4.03
N ASN A 11 5.13 21.35 3.37
CA ASN A 11 5.28 20.82 2.02
C ASN A 11 4.91 19.33 2.10
N GLY A 12 3.84 18.93 1.43
CA GLY A 12 3.33 17.55 1.44
C GLY A 12 4.36 16.51 0.98
N ASP A 13 5.46 16.94 0.37
CA ASP A 13 6.52 16.07 -0.15
C ASP A 13 7.50 15.57 0.91
N ASN A 14 7.51 16.15 2.12
CA ASN A 14 8.41 15.72 3.18
C ASN A 14 7.73 14.66 4.06
N PRO A 15 8.21 13.40 4.05
CA PRO A 15 7.66 12.39 4.94
C PRO A 15 7.95 12.70 6.40
N LEU A 16 6.99 12.37 7.27
CA LEU A 16 7.27 12.10 8.66
C LEU A 16 7.85 10.69 8.75
N ILE A 17 9.08 10.57 9.28
CA ILE A 17 9.63 9.26 9.64
C ILE A 17 9.01 8.84 10.96
N CYS A 18 8.34 7.70 10.94
CA CYS A 18 7.67 7.14 12.10
C CYS A 18 8.32 5.82 12.49
N LYS A 19 8.23 5.48 13.78
CA LYS A 19 8.63 4.19 14.31
C LYS A 19 7.55 3.68 15.24
N ILE A 20 7.12 2.44 15.02
CA ILE A 20 6.23 1.72 15.92
C ILE A 20 6.81 0.33 16.14
N ASN A 21 7.03 -0.02 17.40
CA ASN A 21 7.84 -1.19 17.76
C ASN A 21 9.21 -1.15 17.03
N ASP A 22 9.55 -2.20 16.29
CA ASP A 22 10.78 -2.35 15.50
C ASP A 22 10.57 -2.13 13.99
N VAL A 23 9.53 -1.39 13.62
CA VAL A 23 9.22 -1.05 12.23
C VAL A 23 9.39 0.44 12.01
N THR A 24 10.24 0.81 11.06
CA THR A 24 10.41 2.21 10.64
C THR A 24 9.74 2.43 9.29
N TYR A 25 8.95 3.50 9.17
CA TYR A 25 8.17 3.77 7.96
C TYR A 25 8.04 5.27 7.69
N GLN A 26 7.71 5.61 6.45
CA GLN A 26 7.38 6.97 6.04
C GLN A 26 5.87 7.19 6.08
N LYS A 27 5.45 8.33 6.62
CA LYS A 27 4.06 8.80 6.62
C LYS A 27 3.96 10.13 5.90
N TYR A 28 3.03 10.22 4.97
CA TYR A 28 2.74 11.42 4.19
C TYR A 28 1.27 11.80 4.30
N HIS A 29 1.00 13.10 4.17
CA HIS A 29 -0.32 13.64 3.87
C HIS A 29 -0.23 14.33 2.51
N LEU A 30 -0.76 13.68 1.48
CA LEU A 30 -0.63 14.12 0.09
C LEU A 30 -1.98 14.58 -0.44
N TYR A 31 -2.03 15.77 -1.03
CA TYR A 31 -3.19 16.19 -1.80
C TYR A 31 -3.24 15.42 -3.12
N LYS A 32 -4.26 14.58 -3.33
CA LYS A 32 -4.47 13.86 -4.58
C LYS A 32 -5.62 14.48 -5.35
N LYS A 33 -5.29 15.07 -6.51
CA LYS A 33 -6.25 15.73 -7.40
C LYS A 33 -7.40 14.81 -7.82
N SER A 34 -7.15 13.52 -8.03
CA SER A 34 -8.18 12.53 -8.39
C SER A 34 -9.30 12.38 -7.36
N TYR A 35 -9.02 12.73 -6.10
CA TYR A 35 -9.98 12.68 -5.00
C TYR A 35 -10.33 14.07 -4.45
N GLU A 36 -9.74 15.12 -5.02
CA GLU A 36 -9.82 16.51 -4.57
C GLU A 36 -9.65 16.69 -3.05
N ARG A 37 -8.74 15.91 -2.46
CA ARG A 37 -8.52 15.90 -1.01
C ARG A 37 -7.13 15.40 -0.63
N GLU A 38 -6.79 15.62 0.64
CA GLU A 38 -5.63 14.98 1.26
C GLU A 38 -5.91 13.51 1.58
N VAL A 39 -4.90 12.68 1.31
CA VAL A 39 -4.91 11.26 1.64
C VAL A 39 -3.65 10.91 2.44
N LEU A 40 -3.82 9.99 3.38
CA LEU A 40 -2.72 9.36 4.11
C LEU A 40 -1.98 8.41 3.17
N VAL A 41 -0.66 8.50 3.11
CA VAL A 41 0.19 7.49 2.46
C VAL A 41 1.23 7.00 3.46
N ILE A 42 1.29 5.69 3.68
CA ILE A 42 2.33 5.03 4.48
C ILE A 42 3.16 4.12 3.57
N LYS A 43 4.48 4.16 3.72
CA LYS A 43 5.43 3.35 2.93
C LYS A 43 6.51 2.72 3.79
N ASP A 44 6.99 1.55 3.40
CA ASP A 44 8.24 0.97 3.92
C ASP A 44 9.41 1.97 3.79
N TYR A 45 10.38 1.93 4.72
CA TYR A 45 11.50 2.87 4.74
C TYR A 45 12.80 2.28 5.28
N GLY A 46 13.93 2.79 4.79
CA GLY A 46 15.26 2.45 5.31
C GLY A 46 15.61 0.98 5.09
N GLU A 47 16.28 0.38 6.08
CA GLU A 47 16.70 -1.03 6.08
C GLU A 47 15.54 -2.02 6.07
N ASP A 48 14.33 -1.56 6.40
CA ASP A 48 13.12 -2.39 6.38
C ASP A 48 12.53 -2.54 4.97
N SER A 49 12.95 -1.71 4.00
CA SER A 49 12.43 -1.73 2.63
C SER A 49 12.88 -2.97 1.85
N GLY A 50 11.96 -3.55 1.08
CA GLY A 50 12.21 -4.75 0.26
C GLY A 50 12.22 -6.06 1.06
N VAL A 51 12.05 -6.00 2.39
CA VAL A 51 12.08 -7.17 3.26
C VAL A 51 10.66 -7.62 3.58
N THR A 52 10.26 -8.78 3.06
CA THR A 52 8.88 -9.31 3.19
C THR A 52 8.36 -9.33 4.63
N ASN A 53 9.18 -9.79 5.59
CA ASN A 53 8.77 -9.87 6.99
C ASN A 53 8.55 -8.47 7.60
N LYS A 54 9.28 -7.47 7.14
CA LYS A 54 9.13 -6.08 7.59
C LYS A 54 7.87 -5.43 7.00
N SER A 55 7.57 -5.67 5.72
CA SER A 55 6.30 -5.24 5.14
C SER A 55 5.08 -5.87 5.82
N ILE A 56 5.16 -7.16 6.19
CA ILE A 56 4.10 -7.81 6.98
C ILE A 56 3.96 -7.13 8.36
N ALA A 57 5.08 -6.88 9.04
CA ALA A 57 5.07 -6.21 10.34
C ALA A 57 4.50 -4.78 10.25
N LEU A 58 4.85 -4.04 9.20
CA LEU A 58 4.30 -2.72 8.93
C LEU A 58 2.78 -2.79 8.75
N PHE A 59 2.30 -3.70 7.89
CA PHE A 59 0.86 -3.92 7.70
C PHE A 59 0.14 -4.14 9.03
N GLU A 60 0.61 -5.06 9.88
CA GLU A 60 -0.01 -5.31 11.19
C GLU A 60 -0.03 -4.07 12.08
N ALA A 61 1.06 -3.28 12.05
CA ALA A 61 1.20 -2.14 12.94
C ALA A 61 0.33 -0.94 12.53
N VAL A 62 -0.01 -0.81 11.25
CA VAL A 62 -0.72 0.38 10.74
C VAL A 62 -2.08 0.11 10.13
N LYS A 63 -2.48 -1.16 9.90
CA LYS A 63 -3.77 -1.50 9.27
C LYS A 63 -4.97 -0.84 9.92
N ASP A 64 -4.94 -0.63 11.24
CA ASP A 64 -6.05 -0.03 11.99
C ASP A 64 -6.12 1.51 11.83
N GLN A 65 -5.16 2.14 11.14
CA GLN A 65 -5.21 3.55 10.72
C GLN A 65 -5.98 3.75 9.41
N PHE A 66 -6.33 2.67 8.72
CA PHE A 66 -7.04 2.69 7.45
C PHE A 66 -8.49 2.28 7.65
N ASP A 67 -9.38 2.83 6.82
CA ASP A 67 -10.69 2.20 6.65
C ASP A 67 -10.52 0.83 5.97
N ARG A 68 -11.62 0.10 5.75
CA ARG A 68 -11.61 -1.13 4.95
C ARG A 68 -10.90 -0.91 3.61
N PHE A 69 -9.90 -1.75 3.33
CA PHE A 69 -9.24 -1.77 2.03
C PHE A 69 -10.22 -2.15 0.92
N LYS A 70 -10.24 -1.38 -0.17
CA LYS A 70 -11.14 -1.59 -1.32
C LYS A 70 -10.41 -2.09 -2.56
N ILE A 71 -9.13 -1.74 -2.70
CA ILE A 71 -8.30 -2.11 -3.86
C ILE A 71 -6.94 -2.58 -3.36
N ALA A 72 -6.42 -3.63 -3.97
CA ALA A 72 -5.03 -4.03 -3.87
C ALA A 72 -4.41 -4.09 -5.26
N LYS A 73 -3.18 -3.60 -5.42
CA LYS A 73 -2.49 -3.66 -6.72
C LYS A 73 -0.99 -3.86 -6.59
N ILE A 74 -0.44 -4.55 -7.58
CA ILE A 74 0.99 -4.60 -7.89
C ILE A 74 1.10 -4.30 -9.38
N VAL A 75 1.88 -3.29 -9.75
CA VAL A 75 2.15 -2.92 -11.15
C VAL A 75 3.57 -3.38 -11.47
N LYS A 76 3.82 -3.85 -12.70
CA LYS A 76 5.20 -4.10 -13.14
C LYS A 76 5.78 -2.80 -13.68
N GLU A 77 6.95 -2.42 -13.20
CA GLU A 77 7.67 -1.22 -13.61
C GLU A 77 9.00 -1.61 -14.26
N ILE A 78 9.44 -0.79 -15.23
CA ILE A 78 10.78 -0.93 -15.80
C ILE A 78 11.72 -0.08 -14.95
N ASN A 79 12.71 -0.71 -14.32
CA ASN A 79 13.70 0.02 -13.53
C ASN A 79 14.72 0.74 -14.44
N LYS A 80 15.67 1.47 -13.83
CA LYS A 80 16.70 2.23 -14.56
C LYS A 80 17.60 1.36 -15.45
N ASP A 81 17.67 0.06 -15.17
CA ASP A 81 18.49 -0.92 -15.88
C ASP A 81 17.69 -1.66 -16.97
N ASN A 82 16.48 -1.18 -17.31
CA ASN A 82 15.55 -1.81 -18.25
C ASN A 82 15.05 -3.21 -17.84
N ILE A 83 15.05 -3.51 -16.55
CA ILE A 83 14.55 -4.77 -16.00
C ILE A 83 13.11 -4.57 -15.51
N LEU A 84 12.23 -5.49 -15.88
CA LEU A 84 10.85 -5.53 -15.39
C LEU A 84 10.83 -6.03 -13.94
N VAL A 85 10.48 -5.13 -13.01
CA VAL A 85 10.40 -5.40 -11.56
C VAL A 85 8.98 -5.19 -11.05
N ASP A 86 8.65 -5.79 -9.91
CA ASP A 86 7.42 -5.46 -9.19
C ASP A 86 7.53 -4.05 -8.59
N SER A 87 6.46 -3.26 -8.70
CA SER A 87 6.20 -2.16 -7.78
C SER A 87 5.87 -2.71 -6.40
N ASP A 88 5.80 -1.82 -5.42
CA ASP A 88 5.22 -2.12 -4.11
C ASP A 88 3.82 -2.75 -4.24
N LEU A 89 3.45 -3.60 -3.28
CA LEU A 89 2.04 -3.92 -3.03
C LEU A 89 1.37 -2.68 -2.45
N ILE A 90 0.40 -2.14 -3.17
CA ILE A 90 -0.36 -0.96 -2.76
C ILE A 90 -1.76 -1.39 -2.36
N LEU A 91 -2.10 -1.21 -1.08
CA LEU A 91 -3.46 -1.34 -0.55
C LEU A 91 -4.09 0.06 -0.47
N ILE A 92 -5.32 0.19 -0.96
CA ILE A 92 -6.06 1.46 -1.00
C ILE A 92 -7.37 1.29 -0.25
N ASP A 93 -7.63 2.14 0.74
CA ASP A 93 -8.86 2.11 1.53
C ASP A 93 -10.05 2.82 0.86
N LYS A 94 -11.25 2.73 1.45
CA LYS A 94 -12.44 3.43 0.94
C LYS A 94 -12.20 4.93 0.73
N LYS A 95 -11.38 5.54 1.59
CA LYS A 95 -10.99 6.94 1.55
C LYS A 95 -9.85 7.23 0.55
N GLY A 96 -9.28 6.24 -0.13
CA GLY A 96 -8.17 6.49 -1.04
C GLY A 96 -6.85 6.74 -0.34
N ASN A 97 -6.75 6.46 0.97
CA ASN A 97 -5.48 6.36 1.67
C ASN A 97 -4.73 5.13 1.16
N GLU A 98 -3.40 5.18 1.18
CA GLU A 98 -2.57 4.15 0.57
C GLU A 98 -1.52 3.60 1.53
N LEU A 99 -1.36 2.29 1.52
CA LEU A 99 -0.28 1.58 2.19
C LEU A 99 0.57 0.89 1.13
N HIS A 100 1.84 1.25 1.05
CA HIS A 100 2.81 0.76 0.07
C HIS A 100 3.82 -0.16 0.77
N LEU A 101 3.89 -1.41 0.31
CA LEU A 101 4.64 -2.50 0.95
C LEU A 101 5.64 -3.09 -0.07
N SER A 102 6.91 -2.72 0.05
CA SER A 102 7.96 -2.98 -0.95
C SER A 102 8.56 -4.39 -0.86
N GLY A 103 8.40 -5.08 0.27
CA GLY A 103 8.79 -6.49 0.44
C GLY A 103 7.81 -7.50 -0.12
N CYS A 104 6.77 -7.05 -0.83
CA CYS A 104 5.72 -7.87 -1.44
C CYS A 104 5.89 -7.93 -2.96
N SER A 105 5.58 -9.07 -3.58
CA SER A 105 5.80 -9.31 -5.01
C SER A 105 4.73 -10.20 -5.64
N CYS A 106 4.79 -10.42 -6.95
CA CYS A 106 3.92 -11.38 -7.65
C CYS A 106 4.62 -12.07 -8.85
N GLY A 107 4.03 -13.17 -9.32
CA GLY A 107 4.51 -13.87 -10.52
C GLY A 107 5.55 -14.97 -10.27
N TYR A 108 5.81 -15.32 -9.01
CA TYR A 108 6.60 -16.49 -8.63
C TYR A 108 6.19 -17.00 -7.24
N ALA A 109 6.61 -18.21 -6.86
CA ALA A 109 6.25 -18.84 -5.58
C ALA A 109 7.27 -18.59 -4.44
N GLY A 110 7.85 -17.40 -4.37
CA GLY A 110 8.86 -17.06 -3.35
C GLY A 110 8.33 -16.20 -2.20
N THR A 111 9.24 -15.75 -1.33
CA THR A 111 8.89 -15.08 -0.06
C THR A 111 8.02 -13.85 -0.25
N GLY A 112 8.37 -12.94 -1.18
CA GLY A 112 7.58 -11.73 -1.43
C GLY A 112 6.14 -12.03 -1.86
N SER A 113 5.93 -13.04 -2.71
CA SER A 113 4.60 -13.44 -3.16
C SER A 113 3.80 -14.17 -2.06
N GLN A 114 4.47 -14.92 -1.20
CA GLN A 114 3.85 -15.47 0.02
C GLN A 114 3.42 -14.35 0.98
N GLY A 115 4.23 -13.30 1.12
CA GLY A 115 3.90 -12.08 1.87
C GLY A 115 2.67 -11.38 1.32
N THR A 116 2.61 -11.20 -0.01
CA THR A 116 1.44 -10.67 -0.71
C THR A 116 0.18 -11.48 -0.38
N VAL A 117 0.22 -12.80 -0.52
CA VAL A 117 -0.94 -13.68 -0.20
C VAL A 117 -1.39 -13.49 1.26
N LYS A 118 -0.44 -13.48 2.20
CA LYS A 118 -0.74 -13.32 3.63
C LYS A 118 -1.41 -11.97 3.93
N ILE A 119 -0.88 -10.88 3.38
CA ILE A 119 -1.42 -9.53 3.59
C ILE A 119 -2.80 -9.40 2.94
N LEU A 120 -2.98 -9.87 1.71
CA LEU A 120 -4.27 -9.81 1.01
C LEU A 120 -5.38 -10.56 1.76
N ASN A 121 -5.11 -11.79 2.19
CA ASN A 121 -6.07 -12.57 2.99
C ASN A 121 -6.41 -11.87 4.31
N LYS A 122 -5.42 -11.28 5.01
CA LYS A 122 -5.67 -10.52 6.24
C LYS A 122 -6.43 -9.21 6.00
N ALA A 123 -6.27 -8.61 4.84
CA ALA A 123 -7.00 -7.42 4.42
C ALA A 123 -8.40 -7.73 3.86
N GLY A 124 -8.82 -9.01 3.84
CA GLY A 124 -10.15 -9.44 3.42
C GLY A 124 -10.32 -9.67 1.91
N PHE A 125 -9.23 -9.63 1.15
CA PHE A 125 -9.25 -10.01 -0.27
C PHE A 125 -9.23 -11.54 -0.37
N GLU A 126 -10.39 -12.13 -0.66
CA GLU A 126 -10.56 -13.57 -0.84
C GLU A 126 -9.83 -14.05 -2.10
N ILE A 127 -8.62 -14.57 -1.96
CA ILE A 127 -7.79 -15.00 -3.09
C ILE A 127 -7.16 -16.39 -2.92
N ASP A 128 -7.07 -17.14 -4.02
CA ASP A 128 -6.21 -18.33 -4.12
C ASP A 128 -4.75 -17.88 -4.33
N ARG A 129 -3.80 -18.49 -3.62
CA ARG A 129 -2.36 -18.20 -3.77
C ARG A 129 -1.86 -18.27 -5.23
N ARG A 130 -2.47 -19.12 -6.06
CA ARG A 130 -2.17 -19.25 -7.50
C ARG A 130 -2.41 -17.95 -8.26
N PHE A 131 -3.40 -17.15 -7.84
CA PHE A 131 -3.63 -15.82 -8.42
C PHE A 131 -2.36 -14.98 -8.30
N VAL A 132 -1.78 -14.87 -7.11
CA VAL A 132 -0.57 -14.06 -6.87
C VAL A 132 0.64 -14.67 -7.58
N PHE A 133 0.82 -16.00 -7.48
CA PHE A 133 2.01 -16.66 -8.03
C PHE A 133 2.07 -16.66 -9.55
N CYS A 134 0.93 -16.58 -10.23
CA CYS A 134 0.85 -16.59 -11.69
C CYS A 134 0.58 -15.20 -12.29
N SER A 135 0.38 -14.17 -11.48
CA SER A 135 0.10 -12.81 -11.95
C SER A 135 1.33 -12.12 -12.54
N LYS A 136 1.12 -11.30 -13.57
CA LYS A 136 2.15 -10.40 -14.13
C LYS A 136 1.97 -8.96 -13.63
N GLY A 137 1.54 -8.82 -12.37
CA GLY A 137 0.90 -7.61 -11.85
C GLY A 137 -0.63 -7.78 -11.86
N PHE A 138 -1.31 -7.05 -10.98
CA PHE A 138 -2.76 -7.10 -10.83
C PHE A 138 -3.31 -5.81 -10.24
N THR A 139 -4.60 -5.58 -10.49
CA THR A 139 -5.46 -4.71 -9.69
C THR A 139 -6.67 -5.53 -9.28
N LEU A 140 -6.86 -5.69 -7.99
CA LEU A 140 -7.89 -6.54 -7.38
C LEU A 140 -8.82 -5.65 -6.55
N PHE A 141 -10.12 -5.83 -6.72
CA PHE A 141 -11.14 -5.17 -5.92
C PHE A 141 -11.54 -6.06 -4.74
N HIS A 142 -11.83 -5.47 -3.59
CA HIS A 142 -12.30 -6.20 -2.42
C HIS A 142 -13.70 -6.78 -2.73
N PRO A 143 -14.02 -8.03 -2.33
CA PRO A 143 -15.32 -8.67 -2.64
C PRO A 143 -16.56 -7.83 -2.28
N ASN A 144 -16.51 -7.12 -1.15
CA ASN A 144 -17.57 -6.17 -0.75
C ASN A 144 -17.82 -5.03 -1.75
N GLU A 145 -16.80 -4.58 -2.49
CA GLU A 145 -16.99 -3.56 -3.54
C GLU A 145 -17.64 -4.16 -4.78
N GLU A 146 -17.33 -5.42 -5.11
CA GLU A 146 -18.03 -6.14 -6.18
C GLU A 146 -19.52 -6.32 -5.82
N LYS A 147 -19.85 -6.64 -4.57
CA LYS A 147 -21.23 -6.71 -4.09
C LYS A 147 -21.94 -5.35 -4.10
N GLU A 148 -21.25 -4.28 -3.70
CA GLU A 148 -21.81 -2.91 -3.74
C GLU A 148 -22.05 -2.43 -5.19
N LEU A 149 -21.24 -2.86 -6.16
CA LEU A 149 -21.36 -2.49 -7.57
C LEU A 149 -22.32 -3.37 -8.38
N TYR A 150 -22.40 -4.67 -8.08
CA TYR A 150 -23.11 -5.65 -8.92
C TYR A 150 -24.25 -6.39 -8.19
N GLY A 151 -24.47 -6.13 -6.90
CA GLY A 151 -25.41 -6.88 -6.06
C GLY A 151 -24.90 -8.29 -5.71
N GLU A 152 -25.58 -8.98 -4.80
CA GLU A 152 -25.32 -10.42 -4.58
C GLU A 152 -25.76 -11.20 -5.82
N ARG A 153 -24.79 -11.74 -6.58
CA ARG A 153 -25.11 -12.75 -7.59
C ARG A 153 -25.56 -14.02 -6.86
N LEU A 154 -26.88 -14.19 -6.78
CA LEU A 154 -27.55 -15.44 -6.39
C LEU A 154 -27.23 -16.57 -7.37
#